data_AF-A0A4Y8C8K5-F1
#
_entry.id   AF-A0A4Y8C8K5-F1
#
_cell.length_a   1.000
_cell.length_b   1.000
_cell.length_c   1.000
_cell.angle_alpha   90.00
_cell.angle_beta   90.00
_cell.angle_gamma   90.00
#
_symmetry.space_group_name_H-M   'P 1'
#
loop_
_entity.id
_entity.type
_entity.pdbx_description
1 polymer ?
#
loop_
_entity_poly.entity_id
_entity_poly.type
_entity_poly.pdbx_seq_one_letter_code
_entity_poly.pdbx_strand_id
1 'polypeptide(L)'
;IIGEHSRPNDLDVNPIKGKNLTNVRASGSDDAIKLVPPRKLSLERALEWIEEDELVEVTPVNVRVRKRYLDPTQRKRMEKAKS
;
A
#
# COMPACT_ATOMS: atom_id res chain seq x y z
N ILE A 1 -4.02 -1.89 -2.34
CA ILE A 1 -2.62 -1.42 -2.25
C ILE A 1 -2.61 0.07 -2.52
N ILE A 2 -1.87 0.84 -1.73
CA ILE A 2 -1.94 2.31 -1.76
C ILE A 2 -0.61 2.98 -2.16
N GLY A 3 0.45 2.21 -2.35
CA GLY A 3 1.77 2.71 -2.70
C GLY A 3 2.80 1.59 -2.78
N GLU A 4 4.02 1.98 -3.12
CA GLU A 4 5.18 1.10 -3.23
C GLU A 4 6.04 1.24 -1.97
N HIS A 5 6.45 0.12 -1.39
CA HIS A 5 7.38 0.12 -0.26
C HIS A 5 8.81 0.20 -0.79
N SER A 6 9.68 0.99 -0.15
CA SER A 6 11.08 1.13 -0.55
C SER A 6 11.93 -0.12 -0.29
N ARG A 7 11.37 -1.13 0.38
CA ARG A 7 12.00 -2.41 0.69
C ARG A 7 11.22 -3.53 -0.01
N PRO A 8 11.86 -4.66 -0.30
CA PRO A 8 11.26 -5.76 -1.06
C PRO A 8 10.13 -6.50 -0.33
N ASN A 9 9.89 -6.21 0.96
CA ASN A 9 8.82 -6.86 1.72
C ASN A 9 7.55 -6.02 1.72
N ASP A 10 6.40 -6.68 1.82
CA ASP A 10 5.13 -5.98 2.03
C ASP A 10 5.05 -5.32 3.40
N LEU A 11 4.33 -4.19 3.46
CA LEU A 11 4.06 -3.46 4.70
C LEU A 11 2.58 -3.06 4.79
N ASP A 12 1.92 -3.54 5.83
CA ASP A 12 0.56 -3.13 6.17
C ASP A 12 0.57 -1.81 6.94
N VAL A 13 -0.13 -0.81 6.40
CA VAL A 13 -0.20 0.53 6.98
C VAL A 13 -1.64 1.02 7.08
N ASN A 14 -1.89 1.92 8.03
CA ASN A 14 -3.16 2.62 8.16
C ASN A 14 -3.05 4.02 7.53
N PRO A 15 -3.74 4.30 6.40
CA PRO A 15 -3.69 5.61 5.76
C PRO A 15 -4.63 6.65 6.40
N ILE A 16 -5.55 6.24 7.28
CA ILE A 16 -6.60 7.10 7.85
C ILE A 16 -6.15 7.70 9.19
N LYS A 17 -5.49 6.88 10.02
CA LYS A 17 -5.10 7.28 11.37
C LYS A 17 -3.59 7.42 11.47
N GLY A 18 -3.15 8.62 11.83
CA GLY A 18 -1.76 8.88 12.18
C GLY A 18 -1.29 7.99 13.34
N LYS A 19 -0.05 7.51 13.25
CA LYS A 19 0.58 6.81 14.36
C LYS A 19 0.96 7.86 15.41
N ASN A 20 0.62 7.62 16.68
CA ASN A 20 1.13 8.45 17.78
C ASN A 20 2.66 8.27 17.82
N LEU A 21 3.37 9.31 17.39
CA LEU A 21 4.82 9.37 17.41
C LEU A 21 5.24 9.83 18.81
N THR A 22 5.39 8.91 19.75
CA THR A 22 5.93 9.21 21.08
C THR A 22 7.43 9.57 21.07
N ASN A 23 8.14 9.34 19.94
CA ASN A 23 9.58 9.51 19.82
C ASN A 23 10.03 10.69 18.93
N VAL A 24 9.15 11.65 18.60
CA VAL A 24 9.59 12.88 17.92
C VAL A 24 9.91 13.93 18.98
N ARG A 25 11.20 14.12 19.25
CA ARG A 25 11.71 15.27 20.00
C ARG A 25 11.20 16.52 19.30
N ALA A 26 10.30 17.23 19.97
CA ALA A 26 9.83 18.55 19.56
C ALA A 26 11.00 19.54 19.62
N SER A 27 11.73 19.67 18.53
CA SER A 27 12.64 20.79 18.32
C SER A 27 12.43 21.32 16.91
N GLY A 28 11.45 22.22 16.80
CA GLY A 28 11.29 23.09 15.64
C GLY A 28 10.23 22.65 14.65
N SER A 29 9.39 23.64 14.32
CA SER A 29 8.55 23.79 13.12
C SER A 29 7.32 22.87 12.96
N ASP A 30 6.14 23.47 13.15
CA ASP A 30 4.88 23.18 12.45
C ASP A 30 5.08 23.33 10.93
N ASP A 31 5.85 22.43 10.33
CA ASP A 31 5.91 22.32 8.87
C ASP A 31 4.58 21.75 8.39
N ALA A 32 3.81 22.56 7.65
CA ALA A 32 2.64 22.09 6.94
C ALA A 32 3.01 20.86 6.10
N ILE A 33 2.32 19.74 6.32
CA ILE A 33 2.60 18.47 5.66
C ILE A 33 2.44 18.65 4.14
N LYS A 34 3.56 18.62 3.41
CA LYS A 34 3.55 18.63 1.94
C LYS A 34 3.46 17.20 1.44
N LEU A 35 2.35 16.86 0.80
CA LEU A 35 2.16 15.54 0.17
C LEU A 35 2.68 15.58 -1.26
N VAL A 36 3.56 14.64 -1.60
CA VAL A 36 3.98 14.43 -2.99
C VAL A 36 2.77 13.90 -3.78
N PRO A 37 2.50 14.42 -4.99
CA PRO A 37 1.39 13.95 -5.81
C PRO A 37 1.46 12.44 -6.06
N PRO A 38 0.33 11.72 -5.98
CA PRO A 38 0.31 10.28 -6.22
C PRO A 38 0.59 9.98 -7.70
N ARG A 39 1.29 8.86 -7.96
CA ARG A 39 1.48 8.34 -9.31
C ARG A 39 0.15 7.81 -9.83
N LYS A 40 -0.28 8.28 -11.01
CA LYS A 40 -1.45 7.71 -11.69
C LYS A 40 -1.08 6.34 -12.27
N LEU A 41 -1.89 5.33 -11.96
CA LEU A 41 -1.73 3.97 -12.46
C LEU A 41 -2.72 3.75 -13.60
N SER A 42 -2.23 3.56 -14.83
CA SER A 42 -3.07 3.13 -15.96
C SER A 42 -3.36 1.63 -15.87
N LEU A 43 -4.29 1.13 -16.67
CA LEU A 43 -4.61 -0.30 -16.70
C LEU A 43 -3.40 -1.14 -17.12
N GLU A 44 -2.71 -0.73 -18.17
CA GLU A 44 -1.53 -1.40 -18.72
C GLU A 44 -0.42 -1.46 -17.68
N ARG A 45 -0.16 -0.32 -17.04
CA ARG A 45 0.85 -0.23 -15.97
C ARG A 45 0.46 -1.07 -14.76
N ALA A 46 -0.83 -1.13 -14.42
CA ALA A 46 -1.30 -1.98 -13.33
C ALA A 46 -1.06 -3.46 -13.64
N LEU A 47 -1.37 -3.91 -14.86
CA LEU A 47 -1.18 -5.29 -15.29
C LEU A 47 0.29 -5.70 -15.32
N GLU A 48 1.20 -4.80 -15.70
CA GLU A 48 2.64 -5.04 -15.66
C GLU A 48 3.19 -5.09 -14.23
N TRP A 49 2.56 -4.34 -13.32
CA TRP A 49 3.07 -4.12 -11.96
C TRP A 49 2.65 -5.19 -10.95
N ILE A 50 1.48 -5.82 -11.11
CA ILE A 50 0.96 -6.76 -10.11
C ILE A 50 1.76 -8.06 -9.99
N GLU A 51 1.78 -8.63 -8.79
CA GLU A 51 2.33 -9.95 -8.50
C GLU A 51 1.27 -11.07 -8.51
N GLU A 52 1.70 -12.33 -8.36
CA GLU A 52 0.81 -13.51 -8.40
C GLU A 52 -0.26 -13.53 -7.30
N ASP A 53 0.02 -12.91 -6.15
CA ASP A 53 -0.90 -12.83 -5.01
C ASP A 53 -1.75 -11.54 -5.04
N GLU A 54 -1.68 -10.78 -6.12
CA GLU A 54 -2.38 -9.52 -6.34
C GLU A 54 -3.39 -9.61 -7.48
N LEU A 55 -4.30 -8.63 -7.52
CA LEU A 55 -5.37 -8.51 -8.51
C LEU A 55 -5.56 -7.05 -8.88
N VAL A 56 -5.80 -6.81 -10.17
CA VAL A 56 -6.29 -5.53 -10.67
C VAL A 56 -7.82 -5.54 -10.63
N GLU A 57 -8.39 -4.62 -9.85
CA GLU A 57 -9.82 -4.36 -9.81
C GLU A 57 -10.15 -3.24 -10.80
N VAL A 58 -10.94 -3.58 -11.82
CA VAL A 58 -11.31 -2.66 -12.90
C VAL A 58 -12.79 -2.31 -12.80
N THR A 59 -13.07 -1.02 -12.86
CA THR A 59 -14.41 -0.44 -12.97
C THR A 59 -14.41 0.56 -14.12
N PRO A 60 -15.57 0.99 -14.66
CA PRO A 60 -15.60 1.95 -15.77
C PRO A 60 -14.88 3.27 -15.50
N VAL A 61 -14.77 3.66 -14.22
CA VAL A 61 -14.18 4.95 -13.82
C VAL A 61 -12.78 4.77 -13.21
N ASN A 62 -12.52 3.64 -12.57
CA ASN A 62 -11.33 3.46 -11.73
C ASN A 62 -10.64 2.13 -11.98
N VAL A 63 -9.31 2.16 -11.93
CA VAL A 63 -8.43 0.99 -11.85
C VAL A 63 -7.76 1.01 -10.49
N ARG A 64 -7.84 -0.10 -9.75
CA ARG A 64 -7.23 -0.25 -8.41
C ARG A 64 -6.43 -1.54 -8.35
N VAL A 65 -5.41 -1.57 -7.50
CA VAL A 65 -4.68 -2.81 -7.20
C VAL A 65 -4.94 -3.23 -5.75
N ARG A 66 -5.12 -4.52 -5.55
CA ARG A 66 -5.37 -5.14 -4.24
C ARG A 66 -4.68 -6.50 -4.14
N LYS A 67 -4.39 -6.93 -2.93
CA LYS A 67 -4.04 -8.32 -2.66
C LYS A 67 -5.26 -9.21 -2.89
N ARG A 68 -5.02 -10.45 -3.32
CA ARG A 68 -6.04 -11.50 -3.47
C ARG A 68 -6.77 -11.72 -2.15
N TYR A 69 -6.02 -11.86 -1.07
CA TYR A 69 -6.53 -11.94 0.28
C TYR A 69 -6.41 -10.57 0.97
N LEU A 70 -7.54 -9.98 1.34
CA LEU A 70 -7.54 -8.67 2.02
C LEU A 70 -7.13 -8.77 3.48
N ASP A 71 -7.55 -9.85 4.16
CA ASP A 71 -7.20 -10.08 5.55
C ASP A 71 -5.70 -10.42 5.68
N PRO A 72 -4.90 -9.63 6.43
CA PRO A 72 -3.49 -9.92 6.68
C PRO A 72 -3.26 -11.31 7.30
N THR A 73 -4.18 -11.79 8.13
CA THR A 73 -4.09 -13.11 8.77
C THR A 73 -4.22 -14.21 7.74
N GLN A 74 -5.16 -14.05 6.80
CA GLN A 74 -5.32 -14.99 5.69
C GLN A 74 -4.10 -14.98 4.77
N ARG A 75 -3.52 -13.81 4.46
CA ARG A 75 -2.29 -13.73 3.66
C ARG A 75 -1.15 -14.55 4.26
N LYS A 76 -0.83 -14.32 5.55
CA LYS A 76 0.21 -15.10 6.26
C LYS A 76 -0.05 -16.60 6.26
N ARG A 77 -1.32 -17.02 6.31
CA ARG A 77 -1.69 -18.43 6.24
C ARG A 77 -1.45 -19.01 4.84
N MET A 78 -1.81 -18.27 3.80
CA MET A 78 -1.65 -18.70 2.41
C MET A 78 -0.19 -18.72 1.96
N GLU A 79 0.62 -17.74 2.39
CA GLU A 79 2.07 -17.73 2.18
C GLU A 79 2.73 -19.00 2.75
N LYS A 80 2.38 -19.38 3.98
CA LYS A 80 2.87 -20.61 4.63
C LYS A 80 2.38 -21.90 3.97
N ALA A 81 1.23 -21.89 3.31
CA ALA A 81 0.72 -23.05 2.60
C ALA A 81 1.39 -23.23 1.22
N LYS A 82 1.99 -22.17 0.69
CA LYS A 82 2.71 -22.16 -0.59
C LYS A 82 4.20 -22.51 -0.44
N SER A 83 4.76 -22.38 0.78
CA SER A 83 6.11 -22.80 1.17
C SER A 83 6.17 -24.29 1.52
#